data_AF-A0AAP2UKG6-F1
#
_entry.id   AF-A0AAP2UKG6-F1
#
_cell.length_a   1.000
_cell.length_b   1.000
_cell.length_c   1.000
_cell.angle_alpha   90.00
_cell.angle_beta   90.00
_cell.angle_gamma   90.00
#
_symmetry.space_group_name_H-M   'P 1'
#
loop_
_entity.id
_entity.type
_entity.pdbx_description
1 polymer ?
#
loop_
_entity_poly.entity_id
_entity_poly.type
_entity_poly.pdbx_seq_one_letter_code
_entity_poly.pdbx_strand_id
1 'polypeptide(L)' 'MIKKENLPECPVATTVSLTGSKWKLLILRDLLTGTKRFGQLKKSLPDISQKVLTESLKSMRPVISVMEQWGKEYKESI' A
#
# COMPACT_ATOMS: atom_id res chain seq x y z
N MET A 1 16.29 -0.25 2.12
CA MET A 1 15.68 0.17 0.85
C MET A 1 16.26 -0.70 -0.26
N ILE A 2 15.42 -1.28 -1.12
CA ILE A 2 15.87 -2.10 -2.25
C ILE A 2 16.40 -1.14 -3.32
N LYS A 3 17.66 -1.30 -3.75
CA LYS A 3 18.23 -0.50 -4.85
C LYS A 3 17.68 -0.98 -6.19
N LYS A 4 17.52 -0.07 -7.15
CA LYS A 4 16.96 -0.36 -8.49
C LYS A 4 17.70 -1.51 -9.21
N GLU A 5 19.00 -1.60 -9.00
CA GLU A 5 19.88 -2.67 -9.51
C GLU A 5 19.59 -4.08 -8.99
N ASN A 6 18.79 -4.23 -7.91
CA ASN A 6 18.42 -5.51 -7.31
C ASN A 6 16.96 -5.92 -7.59
N LEU A 7 16.29 -5.23 -8.52
CA LEU A 7 14.91 -5.55 -8.89
C LEU A 7 14.88 -6.57 -10.04
N PRO A 8 13.99 -7.57 -9.99
CA PRO A 8 13.87 -8.56 -11.06
C PRO A 8 13.39 -7.91 -12.38
N GLU A 9 13.88 -8.40 -13.51
CA GLU A 9 13.53 -7.86 -14.84
C GLU A 9 12.02 -7.92 -15.14
N CYS A 10 11.34 -8.92 -14.59
CA CYS A 10 9.89 -9.04 -14.73
C CYS A 10 9.19 -7.93 -13.92
N PRO A 11 8.40 -7.04 -14.55
CA PRO A 11 7.72 -5.95 -13.87
C PRO A 11 6.74 -6.46 -12.80
N VAL A 12 6.09 -7.61 -13.06
CA VAL A 12 5.21 -8.26 -12.08
C VAL A 12 6.00 -8.73 -10.85
N ALA A 13 7.14 -9.38 -11.05
CA ALA A 13 8.01 -9.81 -9.96
C ALA A 13 8.56 -8.60 -9.18
N THR A 14 8.84 -7.49 -9.87
CA THR A 14 9.25 -6.23 -9.24
C THR A 14 8.14 -5.65 -8.38
N THR A 15 6.90 -5.58 -8.88
CA THR A 15 5.75 -5.13 -8.10
C THR A 15 5.54 -6.02 -6.87
N VAL A 16 5.64 -7.34 -7.01
CA VAL A 16 5.56 -8.28 -5.89
C VAL A 16 6.71 -8.07 -4.91
N SER A 17 7.94 -7.83 -5.36
CA SER A 17 9.08 -7.56 -4.47
C SER A 17 8.93 -6.23 -3.72
N LEU A 18 8.36 -5.21 -4.36
CA LEU A 18 8.16 -3.88 -3.76
C LEU A 18 6.94 -3.84 -2.82
N THR A 19 5.91 -4.61 -3.15
CA THR A 19 4.60 -4.60 -2.45
C THR A 19 4.40 -5.82 -1.55
N GLY A 20 5.28 -6.81 -1.62
CA GLY A 20 5.14 -8.18 -1.11
C GLY A 20 5.13 -8.36 0.40
N SER A 21 4.79 -7.34 1.18
CA SER A 21 4.37 -7.61 2.54
C SER A 21 2.90 -8.05 2.51
N LYS A 22 2.65 -9.26 3.04
CA LYS A 22 1.29 -9.83 3.23
C LYS A 22 0.28 -8.78 3.67
N TRP A 23 0.68 -7.93 4.62
CA TRP A 23 -0.17 -6.93 5.22
C TRP A 23 -0.47 -5.73 4.32
N LYS A 24 0.50 -5.23 3.52
CA LYS A 24 0.26 -4.07 2.64
C LYS A 24 -0.85 -4.36 1.63
N LEU A 25 -0.86 -5.56 1.05
CA LEU A 25 -1.89 -5.96 0.09
C LEU A 25 -3.27 -6.09 0.75
N LEU A 26 -3.34 -6.66 1.95
CA LEU A 26 -4.61 -6.80 2.68
C LEU A 26 -5.15 -5.43 3.15
N ILE A 27 -4.26 -4.53 3.60
CA ILE A 27 -4.62 -3.15 3.94
C ILE A 27 -5.12 -2.41 2.70
N LEU A 28 -4.41 -2.53 1.57
CA LEU A 28 -4.81 -1.91 0.31
C LEU A 28 -6.19 -2.39 -0.15
N ARG A 29 -6.42 -3.72 -0.16
CA ARG A 29 -7.74 -4.32 -0.45
C ARG A 29 -8.84 -3.69 0.40
N ASP A 30 -8.60 -3.53 1.69
CA ASP A 30 -9.57 -2.94 2.60
C ASP A 30 -9.84 -1.46 2.29
N LEU A 31 -8.81 -0.70 1.92
CA LEU A 31 -8.92 0.72 1.58
C LEU A 31 -9.58 0.95 0.20
N LEU A 32 -9.50 -0.01 -0.73
CA LEU A 32 -10.22 0.05 -2.00
C LEU A 32 -11.75 0.05 -1.82
N THR A 33 -12.24 -0.47 -0.70
CA THR A 33 -13.68 -0.40 -0.34
C THR A 33 -14.09 0.94 0.28
N GLY A 34 -13.14 1.84 0.50
CA GLY A 34 -13.34 3.14 1.11
C GLY A 34 -12.43 3.40 2.32
N THR A 35 -12.44 4.64 2.79
CA THR A 35 -11.63 5.09 3.92
C THR A 35 -12.01 4.35 5.20
N LYS A 36 -11.05 3.68 5.83
CA LYS A 36 -11.23 2.99 7.11
C LYS A 36 -10.39 3.61 8.22
N ARG A 37 -10.95 3.69 9.42
CA ARG A 37 -10.21 4.06 10.65
C ARG A 37 -9.28 2.92 11.06
N PHE A 38 -8.23 3.25 11.83
CA PHE A 38 -7.25 2.28 12.33
C PHE A 38 -7.91 1.08 13.04
N GLY A 39 -8.89 1.31 13.91
CA GLY A 39 -9.60 0.24 14.62
C GLY A 39 -10.40 -0.68 13.69
N GLN A 40 -10.95 -0.15 12.59
CA GLN A 40 -11.67 -0.95 11.60
C GLN A 40 -10.70 -1.83 10.81
N LEU A 41 -9.53 -1.31 10.43
CA LEU A 41 -8.46 -2.08 9.79
C LEU A 41 -7.89 -3.16 10.73
N LYS A 42 -7.71 -2.83 12.01
CA LYS A 42 -7.24 -3.81 13.00
C LYS A 42 -8.27 -4.92 13.22
N LYS A 43 -9.56 -4.61 13.15
CA LYS A 43 -10.66 -5.58 13.28
C LYS A 43 -10.78 -6.48 12.03
N SER A 44 -10.56 -5.96 10.83
CA SER A 44 -10.59 -6.76 9.60
C SER A 44 -9.36 -7.65 9.41
N LEU A 45 -8.28 -7.37 10.15
CA LEU A 45 -7.02 -8.11 10.14
C LEU A 45 -6.71 -8.60 11.57
N PRO A 46 -7.38 -9.64 12.08
CA PRO A 46 -7.21 -10.08 13.48
C PRO A 46 -5.75 -10.45 13.81
N ASP A 47 -5.05 -11.07 12.85
CA ASP A 47 -3.68 -11.60 13.01
C ASP A 47 -2.56 -10.55 12.88
N ILE A 48 -2.86 -9.31 12.44
CA ILE A 48 -1.83 -8.28 12.33
C ILE A 48 -1.53 -7.67 13.71
N SER A 49 -0.27 -7.50 14.09
CA SER A 49 0.03 -6.73 15.31
C SER A 49 -0.22 -5.22 15.09
N GLN A 50 -0.52 -4.48 16.16
CA GLN A 50 -0.67 -3.02 16.08
C GLN A 50 0.59 -2.34 15.54
N LYS A 51 1.77 -2.83 15.95
CA LYS A 51 3.07 -2.34 15.48
C LYS A 51 3.20 -2.50 13.96
N VAL A 52 2.96 -3.72 13.46
CA VAL A 52 3.07 -4.02 12.02
C VAL A 52 2.04 -3.26 11.20
N LEU A 53 0.81 -3.08 11.70
CA LEU A 53 -0.21 -2.25 11.05
C LEU A 53 0.26 -0.79 10.93
N THR A 54 0.81 -0.24 12.01
CA THR A 54 1.31 1.14 12.04
C THR A 54 2.48 1.34 11.08
N GLU A 55 3.46 0.43 11.10
CA GLU A 55 4.62 0.47 10.20
C GLU A 55 4.20 0.31 8.73
N SER A 56 3.24 -0.59 8.45
CA SER A 56 2.70 -0.79 7.11
C SER A 56 2.03 0.48 6.59
N LEU A 57 1.14 1.10 7.38
CA LEU A 57 0.47 2.35 7.01
C LEU A 57 1.47 3.51 6.79
N LYS A 58 2.47 3.65 7.66
CA LYS A 58 3.54 4.65 7.48
C LYS A 58 4.30 4.45 6.18
N SER A 59 4.64 3.21 5.86
CA SER A 59 5.37 2.88 4.62
C SER A 59 4.54 3.05 3.35
N MET A 60 3.21 2.94 3.44
CA MET A 60 2.29 3.09 2.30
C MET A 60 1.90 4.55 2.05
N ARG A 61 1.93 5.41 3.07
CA ARG A 61 1.50 6.82 2.98
C ARG A 61 2.09 7.57 1.78
N PRO A 62 3.41 7.51 1.48
CA PRO A 62 3.96 8.21 0.32
C PRO A 62 3.35 7.75 -0.99
N VAL A 63 3.17 6.43 -1.16
CA VAL A 63 2.58 5.85 -2.37
C VAL A 63 1.12 6.25 -2.52
N ILE A 64 0.34 6.17 -1.44
CA ILE A 64 -1.07 6.59 -1.45
C ILE A 64 -1.18 8.09 -1.80
N SER A 65 -0.32 8.94 -1.23
CA SER A 65 -0.29 10.38 -1.55
C SER A 65 -0.01 10.66 -3.02
N VAL A 66 0.93 9.93 -3.62
CA VAL A 66 1.25 10.05 -5.06
C VAL A 66 0.08 9.58 -5.92
N MET A 67 -0.56 8.46 -5.55
CA MET A 67 -1.73 7.94 -6.29
C MET A 67 -2.93 8.90 -6.21
N GLU A 68 -3.19 9.51 -5.05
CA GLU A 68 -4.23 10.52 -4.89
C GLU A 68 -3.96 11.77 -5.74
N GLN A 69 -2.71 12.23 -5.78
CA GLN A 69 -2.31 13.35 -6.61
C GLN A 69 -2.49 13.03 -8.10
N TRP A 70 -1.94 11.91 -8.56
CA TRP A 70 -2.07 11.47 -9.95
C TRP A 70 -3.54 11.32 -10.37
N GLY A 71 -4.39 10.78 -9.49
CA GLY A 71 -5.82 10.65 -9.77
C GLY A 71 -6.56 11.98 -9.90
N LYS A 72 -6.09 13.05 -9.22
CA LYS A 72 -6.63 14.41 -9.40
C LYS A 72 -6.17 15.00 -10.73
N GLU A 73 -4.87 14.93 -11.02
CA GLU A 73 -4.27 15.40 -12.27
C GLU A 73 -4.91 14.71 -13.49
N TYR A 74 -5.12 13.40 -13.44
CA TYR A 74 -5.77 12.64 -14.51
C TYR A 74 -7.21 13.12 -14.78
N LYS A 75 -7.98 13.42 -13.73
CA LYS A 75 -9.34 13.96 -13.89
C LYS A 75 -9.38 15.39 -14.42
N GLU A 76 -8.35 16.19 -14.16
CA GLU A 76 -8.22 17.54 -14.72
C GLU A 76 -7.77 17.54 -16.18
N SER A 77 -7.18 16.42 -16.64
CA SER A 77 -6.72 16.23 -18.02
C SER A 77 -7.79 15.70 -18.99
N ILE A 78 -9.00 15.42 -18.50
CA ILE A 78 -10.17 14.96 -19.27
C ILE A 78 -11.24 16.06 -19.24
#